data_AF-A0ABD1IVU0-F1
#
_entry.id   AF-A0ABD1IVU0-F1
#
_cell.length_a   1.000
_cell.length_b   1.000
_cell.length_c   1.000
_cell.angle_alpha   90.00
_cell.angle_beta   90.00
_cell.angle_gamma   90.00
#
_symmetry.space_group_name_H-M   'P 1'
#
loop_
_entity.id
_entity.type
_entity.pdbx_description
1 polymer ?
#
loop_
_entity_poly.entity_id
_entity_poly.type
_entity_poly.pdbx_seq_one_letter_code
_entity_poly.pdbx_strand_id
1 'polypeptide(L)'
;MHFAHTHTHTHTHTLIEMHPHCSLSLSFCLSLSPALFFLCTPSLLSGVCGLSSSVPRQFHVVKEQKTWTEAQQYCREKFTDLATIDDMAEMEKIKSAVQDTGVGLAWIGLKQGRWQWSLADRGFYRENEAEFTNWDDGQPNGGNNEERDGEDCVANHDNKKWHNYPCNRQIPFLCYNGTNSTHPYVLVSPAKNWTDAQRYCREKHTDLASVRNQTENELIVKARGSHKGEVWIGLFRDAWEWSDGRSSSFHLWGPGEPNYVGSGQHGFCVEMKSSGLWNDESCNEHKNFICYEALPTVKVVSPQSPFCSGDAVTLRCDKPKYTDWHQYVWLKDNSTVPGKTNQTITITLPHEAGQYQCYRQRENSSVAPYRSRPANITFNDKLVLVGENKTWIEALQYCREHHVDLVSVSSKHIQRCVEGWAKGASSPHVWLGLRYSCVLGFWFWVNGDTVCCDNWAPGAERDPGCAARVGAVGRDGGQWSNLEETEELNFICTNERKSVSVYQGRNIWVCNIPFVTFPDEPLNVTF
;
A
#
# COMPACT_ATOMS: atom_id res chain seq x y z
N MET A 1 51.94 -55.78 -25.94
CA MET A 1 53.22 -55.99 -25.21
C MET A 1 52.99 -55.46 -23.80
N HIS A 2 52.87 -56.33 -22.79
CA HIS A 2 53.95 -56.74 -21.85
C HIS A 2 54.35 -55.58 -20.90
N PHE A 3 54.34 -55.65 -19.55
CA PHE A 3 53.94 -56.59 -18.47
C PHE A 3 53.28 -55.68 -17.37
N ALA A 4 52.25 -56.01 -16.57
CA ALA A 4 52.01 -57.08 -15.59
C ALA A 4 52.85 -57.02 -14.27
N HIS A 5 52.11 -56.94 -13.14
CA HIS A 5 52.43 -57.36 -11.73
C HIS A 5 53.29 -56.42 -10.82
N THR A 6 53.15 -56.36 -9.49
CA THR A 6 52.30 -57.11 -8.49
C THR A 6 52.05 -56.32 -7.18
N HIS A 7 51.10 -56.77 -6.36
CA HIS A 7 50.80 -56.31 -4.99
C HIS A 7 51.92 -56.50 -3.95
N THR A 8 51.84 -55.74 -2.84
CA THR A 8 51.80 -56.31 -1.47
C THR A 8 50.85 -55.52 -0.56
N HIS A 9 49.91 -56.21 0.10
CA HIS A 9 49.07 -55.68 1.20
C HIS A 9 49.69 -55.97 2.56
N THR A 10 49.38 -55.14 3.56
CA THR A 10 49.25 -55.57 4.97
C THR A 10 47.96 -54.99 5.57
N HIS A 11 46.94 -55.84 5.77
CA HIS A 11 45.84 -55.57 6.70
C HIS A 11 46.35 -55.81 8.15
N THR A 12 45.89 -55.14 9.21
CA THR A 12 44.59 -55.27 9.93
C THR A 12 44.59 -54.25 11.13
N HIS A 13 43.57 -53.98 11.95
CA HIS A 13 42.14 -54.39 12.03
C HIS A 13 41.28 -53.25 12.65
N THR A 14 40.09 -53.00 12.07
CA THR A 14 38.81 -52.49 12.64
C THR A 14 38.70 -51.83 14.04
N LEU A 15 38.03 -50.66 14.11
CA LEU A 15 36.69 -50.35 14.69
C LEU A 15 36.48 -48.79 14.72
N ILE A 16 35.44 -48.18 14.09
CA ILE A 16 34.09 -47.80 14.64
C ILE A 16 34.17 -46.90 15.90
N GLU A 17 33.55 -45.70 16.05
CA GLU A 17 32.78 -44.77 15.17
C GLU A 17 32.68 -43.35 15.82
N MET A 18 32.20 -42.34 15.05
CA MET A 18 31.44 -41.13 15.45
C MET A 18 31.96 -40.06 16.48
N HIS A 19 32.25 -38.85 15.94
CA HIS A 19 31.81 -37.49 16.37
C HIS A 19 32.06 -36.93 17.81
N PRO A 20 31.84 -35.62 18.06
CA PRO A 20 32.29 -34.40 17.36
C PRO A 20 32.93 -33.35 18.34
N HIS A 21 33.28 -32.13 17.89
CA HIS A 21 32.92 -30.82 18.53
C HIS A 21 33.79 -29.61 18.08
N CYS A 22 33.19 -28.42 18.20
CA CYS A 22 33.68 -27.09 17.80
C CYS A 22 34.86 -26.53 18.64
N SER A 23 35.57 -25.52 18.13
CA SER A 23 35.56 -24.14 18.70
C SER A 23 36.56 -23.13 18.07
N LEU A 24 36.09 -21.88 17.87
CA LEU A 24 36.81 -20.58 17.94
C LEU A 24 38.02 -20.33 16.98
N SER A 25 38.43 -19.10 16.64
CA SER A 25 38.17 -17.75 17.22
C SER A 25 38.15 -16.62 16.15
N LEU A 26 37.62 -15.44 16.51
CA LEU A 26 37.82 -14.19 15.76
C LEU A 26 39.18 -13.53 16.09
N SER A 27 39.87 -12.99 15.09
CA SER A 27 40.40 -11.60 15.04
C SER A 27 41.45 -11.43 13.95
N PHE A 28 41.25 -10.49 13.02
CA PHE A 28 42.09 -9.29 12.82
C PHE A 28 41.54 -8.48 11.63
N CYS A 29 41.71 -7.16 11.67
CA CYS A 29 41.11 -6.23 10.69
C CYS A 29 42.18 -5.38 10.00
N LEU A 30 41.81 -4.78 8.85
CA LEU A 30 42.50 -3.70 8.12
C LEU A 30 43.76 -4.05 7.30
N SER A 31 43.60 -4.13 5.97
CA SER A 31 44.22 -3.16 5.05
C SER A 31 43.75 -3.36 3.60
N LEU A 32 42.87 -2.47 3.14
CA LEU A 32 42.58 -2.27 1.71
C LEU A 32 42.42 -0.77 1.45
N SER A 33 43.11 -0.27 0.42
CA SER A 33 42.74 0.99 -0.25
C SER A 33 41.85 0.67 -1.46
N PRO A 34 40.95 1.58 -1.87
CA PRO A 34 39.76 1.19 -2.62
C PRO A 34 39.91 1.34 -4.13
N ALA A 35 39.63 0.27 -4.87
CA ALA A 35 39.30 0.35 -6.30
C ALA A 35 38.34 -0.78 -6.70
N LEU A 36 37.22 -0.40 -7.32
CA LEU A 36 36.40 -1.22 -8.23
C LEU A 36 35.88 -2.58 -7.69
N PHE A 37 34.72 -2.57 -7.03
CA PHE A 37 33.66 -3.59 -7.22
C PHE A 37 32.32 -3.10 -6.65
N PHE A 38 31.61 -2.25 -7.40
CA PHE A 38 30.18 -2.02 -7.17
C PHE A 38 29.39 -3.15 -7.85
N LEU A 39 29.15 -4.24 -7.11
CA LEU A 39 28.15 -5.25 -7.44
C LEU A 39 27.06 -5.26 -6.36
N CYS A 40 25.82 -5.42 -6.80
CA CYS A 40 24.59 -5.31 -6.02
C CYS A 40 24.66 -5.86 -4.58
N THR A 41 24.52 -4.95 -3.60
CA THR A 41 23.91 -5.30 -2.31
C THR A 41 22.41 -4.97 -2.37
N PRO A 42 21.50 -5.95 -2.30
CA PRO A 42 20.09 -5.65 -2.09
C PRO A 42 19.91 -5.18 -0.65
N SER A 43 19.85 -3.86 -0.46
CA SER A 43 19.49 -3.27 0.83
C SER A 43 18.08 -3.73 1.21
N LEU A 44 17.99 -4.65 2.17
CA LEU A 44 16.76 -5.10 2.83
C LEU A 44 16.16 -3.97 3.69
N LEU A 45 15.73 -2.89 3.04
CA LEU A 45 14.63 -2.09 3.52
C LEU A 45 13.33 -2.77 3.08
N SER A 46 12.36 -2.78 3.98
CA SER A 46 11.03 -3.36 3.79
C SER A 46 10.21 -2.55 2.78
N GLY A 47 10.61 -2.62 1.51
CA GLY A 47 9.75 -2.34 0.38
C GLY A 47 8.70 -3.44 0.31
N VAL A 48 7.58 -3.22 1.00
CA VAL A 48 6.31 -3.73 0.48
C VAL A 48 6.23 -3.17 -0.93
N CYS A 49 6.42 -4.03 -1.95
CA CYS A 49 5.96 -3.71 -3.28
C CYS A 49 4.45 -3.55 -3.16
N GLY A 50 4.02 -2.31 -2.91
CA GLY A 50 2.66 -1.90 -3.15
C GLY A 50 2.41 -2.21 -4.61
N LEU A 51 1.72 -3.32 -4.86
CA LEU A 51 1.06 -3.58 -6.14
C LEU A 51 0.37 -2.28 -6.50
N SER A 52 0.79 -1.65 -7.60
CA SER A 52 0.37 -0.29 -7.95
C SER A 52 -1.12 -0.16 -7.70
N SER A 53 -1.50 0.73 -6.78
CA SER A 53 -2.90 0.91 -6.38
C SER A 53 -3.71 1.62 -7.46
N SER A 54 -3.18 1.72 -8.68
CA SER A 54 -3.87 2.14 -9.89
C SER A 54 -5.15 1.33 -10.04
N VAL A 55 -6.28 2.02 -9.81
CA VAL A 55 -7.61 1.52 -10.16
C VAL A 55 -7.57 1.17 -11.64
N PRO A 56 -7.87 -0.06 -12.05
CA PRO A 56 -7.80 -0.45 -13.45
C PRO A 56 -8.71 0.47 -14.29
N ARG A 57 -8.14 1.06 -15.34
CA ARG A 57 -8.83 1.93 -16.28
C ARG A 57 -9.13 1.21 -17.58
N GLN A 58 -10.20 1.65 -18.23
CA GLN A 58 -10.43 1.44 -19.64
C GLN A 58 -10.34 2.78 -20.38
N PHE A 59 -9.81 2.78 -21.60
CA PHE A 59 -9.59 3.98 -22.39
C PHE A 59 -10.49 3.98 -23.63
N HIS A 60 -10.97 5.17 -24.00
CA HIS A 60 -11.96 5.38 -25.05
C HIS A 60 -11.49 6.52 -25.96
N VAL A 61 -11.20 6.21 -27.21
CA VAL A 61 -10.85 7.22 -28.22
C VAL A 61 -12.14 7.82 -28.79
N VAL A 62 -12.35 9.11 -28.56
CA VAL A 62 -13.51 9.86 -29.03
C VAL A 62 -13.14 10.61 -30.31
N LYS A 63 -13.87 10.32 -31.39
CA LYS A 63 -13.67 10.90 -32.73
C LYS A 63 -14.44 12.21 -32.93
N GLU A 64 -14.36 13.10 -31.95
CA GLU A 64 -14.92 14.45 -32.01
C GLU A 64 -13.77 15.45 -31.81
N GLN A 65 -13.62 16.43 -32.70
CA GLN A 65 -12.59 17.45 -32.54
C GLN A 65 -13.07 18.53 -31.57
N LYS A 66 -12.30 18.76 -30.50
CA LYS A 66 -12.59 19.73 -29.43
C LYS A 66 -11.30 20.36 -28.90
N THR A 67 -11.40 21.53 -28.28
CA THR A 67 -10.33 22.08 -27.43
C THR A 67 -10.07 21.16 -26.24
N TRP A 68 -8.91 21.28 -25.58
CA TRP A 68 -8.59 20.42 -24.43
C TRP A 68 -9.61 20.54 -23.30
N THR A 69 -10.08 21.77 -23.01
CA THR A 69 -11.07 22.04 -21.95
C THR A 69 -12.45 21.45 -22.27
N GLU A 70 -12.90 21.55 -23.52
CA GLU A 70 -14.15 20.93 -23.96
C GLU A 70 -14.06 19.39 -23.97
N ALA A 71 -12.90 18.85 -24.33
CA ALA A 71 -12.62 17.42 -24.26
C ALA A 71 -12.62 16.91 -22.81
N GLN A 72 -12.02 17.66 -21.87
CA GLN A 72 -12.10 17.40 -20.43
C GLN A 72 -13.56 17.37 -19.95
N GLN A 73 -14.34 18.39 -20.28
CA GLN A 73 -15.75 18.46 -19.91
C GLN A 73 -16.53 17.27 -20.45
N TYR A 74 -16.38 16.94 -21.73
CA TYR A 74 -17.03 15.77 -22.35
C TYR A 74 -16.66 14.46 -21.63
N CYS A 75 -15.36 14.25 -21.32
CA CYS A 75 -14.93 13.05 -20.62
C CYS A 75 -15.50 12.96 -19.20
N ARG A 76 -15.66 14.09 -18.50
CA ARG A 76 -16.30 14.15 -17.17
C ARG A 76 -17.81 13.95 -17.20
N GLU A 77 -18.47 14.35 -18.28
CA GLU A 77 -19.91 14.12 -18.49
C GLU A 77 -20.25 12.68 -18.91
N LYS A 78 -19.37 11.99 -19.67
CA LYS A 78 -19.67 10.67 -20.28
C LYS A 78 -18.89 9.50 -19.68
N PHE A 79 -17.72 9.75 -19.09
CA PHE A 79 -16.76 8.77 -18.60
C PHE A 79 -16.27 9.16 -17.18
N THR A 80 -14.95 9.12 -16.90
CA THR A 80 -14.37 9.65 -15.65
C THR A 80 -13.63 10.97 -15.87
N ASP A 81 -12.61 10.97 -16.74
CA ASP A 81 -11.85 12.17 -17.13
C ASP A 81 -11.07 11.88 -18.44
N LEU A 82 -10.30 12.85 -18.95
CA LEU A 82 -9.27 12.61 -19.98
C LEU A 82 -8.21 11.63 -19.47
N ALA A 83 -7.62 10.85 -20.38
CA ALA A 83 -6.71 9.75 -20.09
C ALA A 83 -5.50 10.19 -19.25
N THR A 84 -5.49 9.79 -17.97
CA THR A 84 -4.32 9.81 -17.09
C THR A 84 -3.58 8.47 -17.19
N ILE A 85 -2.26 8.51 -17.41
CA ILE A 85 -1.43 7.33 -17.71
C ILE A 85 -0.40 7.13 -16.60
N ASP A 86 -0.46 6.00 -15.89
CA ASP A 86 0.42 5.74 -14.75
C ASP A 86 1.66 4.90 -15.12
N ASP A 87 1.60 4.10 -16.19
CA ASP A 87 2.67 3.19 -16.59
C ASP A 87 2.65 2.78 -18.08
N MET A 88 3.70 2.07 -18.51
CA MET A 88 3.84 1.52 -19.87
C MET A 88 2.76 0.47 -20.24
N ALA A 89 2.18 -0.24 -19.27
CA ALA A 89 1.15 -1.25 -19.53
C ALA A 89 -0.23 -0.62 -19.77
N GLU A 90 -0.47 0.61 -19.33
CA GLU A 90 -1.57 1.44 -19.79
C GLU A 90 -1.27 2.13 -21.12
N MET A 91 -0.06 2.65 -21.31
CA MET A 91 0.39 3.23 -22.58
C MET A 91 0.14 2.31 -23.78
N GLU A 92 0.57 1.04 -23.72
CA GLU A 92 0.40 0.12 -24.85
C GLU A 92 -1.09 -0.20 -25.15
N LYS A 93 -1.99 -0.15 -24.15
CA LYS A 93 -3.44 -0.29 -24.38
C LYS A 93 -4.02 0.91 -25.12
N ILE A 94 -3.60 2.12 -24.73
CA ILE A 94 -4.05 3.37 -25.36
C ILE A 94 -3.53 3.45 -26.79
N LYS A 95 -2.27 3.08 -27.00
CA LYS A 95 -1.60 3.01 -28.30
C LYS A 95 -2.31 2.06 -29.27
N SER A 96 -2.68 0.84 -28.85
CA SER A 96 -3.53 -0.05 -29.67
C SER A 96 -4.86 0.64 -29.99
N ALA A 97 -5.57 1.16 -28.99
CA ALA A 97 -6.88 1.79 -29.21
C ALA A 97 -6.84 2.99 -30.19
N VAL A 98 -5.76 3.77 -30.22
CA VAL A 98 -5.56 4.88 -31.17
C VAL A 98 -5.20 4.35 -32.57
N GLN A 99 -4.37 3.32 -32.66
CA GLN A 99 -4.02 2.68 -33.94
C GLN A 99 -5.24 2.01 -34.59
N ASP A 100 -5.98 1.20 -33.82
CA ASP A 100 -7.19 0.50 -34.25
C ASP A 100 -8.30 1.46 -34.71
N THR A 101 -8.33 2.69 -34.18
CA THR A 101 -9.30 3.72 -34.56
C THR A 101 -8.84 4.61 -35.71
N GLY A 102 -7.57 4.56 -36.14
CA GLY A 102 -7.03 5.38 -37.22
C GLY A 102 -6.95 6.87 -36.90
N VAL A 103 -6.89 7.24 -35.62
CA VAL A 103 -6.76 8.64 -35.18
C VAL A 103 -5.28 9.02 -35.16
N GLY A 104 -4.91 10.09 -35.88
CA GLY A 104 -3.51 10.51 -35.99
C GLY A 104 -2.94 11.16 -34.73
N LEU A 105 -3.72 12.08 -34.13
CA LEU A 105 -3.40 12.84 -32.93
C LEU A 105 -4.63 12.88 -32.03
N ALA A 106 -4.45 12.74 -30.71
CA ALA A 106 -5.53 12.86 -29.74
C ALA A 106 -5.06 13.47 -28.41
N TRP A 107 -5.88 14.34 -27.80
CA TRP A 107 -5.64 14.87 -26.45
C TRP A 107 -5.63 13.77 -25.39
N ILE A 108 -4.67 13.86 -24.46
CA ILE A 108 -4.63 13.09 -23.21
C ILE A 108 -4.83 14.03 -22.01
N GLY A 109 -4.93 13.48 -20.81
CA GLY A 109 -5.23 14.24 -19.59
C GLY A 109 -4.11 15.11 -19.07
N LEU A 110 -2.93 15.15 -19.70
CA LEU A 110 -1.81 15.97 -19.23
C LEU A 110 -1.90 17.38 -19.83
N LYS A 111 -1.67 18.40 -18.99
CA LYS A 111 -1.53 19.80 -19.42
C LYS A 111 -0.50 20.52 -18.56
N GLN A 112 -0.10 21.72 -18.96
CA GLN A 112 0.81 22.56 -18.21
C GLN A 112 0.26 22.82 -16.80
N GLY A 113 1.14 22.66 -15.81
CA GLY A 113 0.78 22.84 -14.40
C GLY A 113 0.56 24.30 -14.02
N ARG A 114 -0.27 24.53 -12.99
CA ARG A 114 -0.57 25.86 -12.47
C ARG A 114 0.50 26.34 -11.48
N TRP A 115 0.74 27.66 -11.48
CA TRP A 115 1.51 28.31 -10.42
C TRP A 115 0.80 28.13 -9.06
N GLN A 116 1.55 27.68 -8.06
CA GLN A 116 1.09 27.37 -6.71
C GLN A 116 2.14 27.78 -5.67
N TRP A 117 1.69 28.18 -4.48
CA TRP A 117 2.56 28.57 -3.39
C TRP A 117 2.99 27.37 -2.54
N SER A 118 4.26 27.33 -2.17
CA SER A 118 4.89 26.31 -1.32
C SER A 118 4.15 26.12 0.01
N LEU A 119 3.74 27.22 0.65
CA LEU A 119 2.93 27.17 1.86
C LEU A 119 1.50 26.76 1.49
N ALA A 120 1.18 25.47 1.68
CA ALA A 120 -0.05 24.83 1.24
C ALA A 120 -1.28 25.05 2.16
N ASP A 121 -1.14 25.82 3.25
CA ASP A 121 -2.25 26.08 4.18
C ASP A 121 -3.32 26.96 3.53
N ARG A 122 -4.49 26.38 3.23
CA ARG A 122 -5.62 27.10 2.64
C ARG A 122 -6.26 28.12 3.60
N GLY A 123 -6.04 28.01 4.91
CA GLY A 123 -6.46 29.03 5.88
C GLY A 123 -5.59 30.29 5.87
N PHE A 124 -4.40 30.24 5.24
CA PHE A 124 -3.47 31.36 5.15
C PHE A 124 -3.86 32.39 4.07
N TYR A 125 -4.53 31.96 3.00
CA TYR A 125 -4.93 32.81 1.88
C TYR A 125 -6.42 33.11 1.96
N ARG A 126 -6.79 34.38 1.83
CA ARG A 126 -8.17 34.78 1.54
C ARG A 126 -8.48 34.53 0.06
N GLU A 127 -9.75 34.76 -0.30
CA GLU A 127 -10.21 34.65 -1.69
C GLU A 127 -9.30 35.47 -2.64
N ASN A 128 -8.84 34.83 -3.71
CA ASN A 128 -7.93 35.35 -4.74
C ASN A 128 -6.51 35.76 -4.28
N GLU A 129 -6.19 35.75 -2.97
CA GLU A 129 -4.83 36.08 -2.48
C GLU A 129 -3.75 35.09 -2.96
N ALA A 130 -4.12 33.82 -3.17
CA ALA A 130 -3.23 32.81 -3.75
C ALA A 130 -2.96 33.04 -5.25
N GLU A 131 -3.81 33.81 -5.94
CA GLU A 131 -3.71 34.12 -7.37
C GLU A 131 -3.03 35.47 -7.65
N PHE A 132 -2.62 36.21 -6.59
CA PHE A 132 -1.86 37.44 -6.75
C PHE A 132 -0.54 37.17 -7.50
N THR A 133 -0.28 37.97 -8.53
CA THR A 133 0.97 37.91 -9.29
C THR A 133 1.60 39.28 -9.46
N ASN A 134 2.93 39.32 -9.47
CA ASN A 134 3.71 40.52 -9.76
C ASN A 134 4.86 40.20 -10.73
N TRP A 135 4.53 39.49 -11.81
CA TRP A 135 5.42 39.22 -12.93
C TRP A 135 5.98 40.51 -13.54
N ASP A 136 7.15 40.38 -14.16
CA ASP A 136 7.77 41.40 -14.99
C ASP A 136 7.17 41.43 -16.40
N ASP A 137 7.47 42.46 -17.17
CA ASP A 137 7.02 42.55 -18.56
C ASP A 137 7.62 41.41 -19.40
N GLY A 138 6.76 40.57 -19.99
CA GLY A 138 7.18 39.36 -20.70
C GLY A 138 7.50 38.15 -19.81
N GLN A 139 7.13 38.18 -18.53
CA GLN A 139 7.16 37.03 -17.62
C GLN A 139 5.73 36.56 -17.26
N PRO A 140 5.51 35.27 -16.92
CA PRO A 140 6.48 34.18 -17.01
C PRO A 140 6.73 33.78 -18.47
N ASN A 141 7.99 33.61 -18.86
CA ASN A 141 8.35 33.05 -20.16
C ASN A 141 8.85 31.59 -20.04
N GLY A 142 9.10 30.95 -21.18
CA GLY A 142 9.62 29.58 -21.26
C GLY A 142 11.10 29.55 -21.62
N GLY A 143 11.89 30.50 -21.11
CA GLY A 143 13.30 30.69 -21.47
C GLY A 143 13.54 31.07 -22.94
N ASN A 144 14.80 31.38 -23.26
CA ASN A 144 15.27 31.63 -24.62
C ASN A 144 16.04 30.42 -25.20
N ASN A 145 15.32 29.60 -25.96
CA ASN A 145 15.79 28.69 -27.02
C ASN A 145 16.79 27.54 -26.73
N GLU A 146 17.45 27.46 -25.58
CA GLU A 146 18.19 26.24 -25.18
C GLU A 146 17.89 25.76 -23.75
N GLU A 147 17.32 26.61 -22.89
CA GLU A 147 17.02 26.32 -21.47
C GLU A 147 15.50 26.25 -21.18
N ARG A 148 14.68 25.76 -22.13
CA ARG A 148 13.20 25.73 -21.98
C ARG A 148 12.70 24.78 -20.88
N ASP A 149 13.48 23.75 -20.56
CA ASP A 149 13.10 22.72 -19.58
C ASP A 149 13.32 23.17 -18.14
N GLY A 150 12.22 23.33 -17.39
CA GLY A 150 12.23 23.38 -15.93
C GLY A 150 12.29 24.76 -15.29
N GLU A 151 11.98 25.85 -16.02
CA GLU A 151 11.79 27.20 -15.43
C GLU A 151 10.50 27.31 -14.61
N ASP A 152 10.37 26.47 -13.60
CA ASP A 152 9.14 26.25 -12.84
C ASP A 152 9.21 26.82 -11.42
N CYS A 153 10.28 27.56 -11.08
CA CYS A 153 10.48 28.16 -9.77
C CYS A 153 10.67 29.68 -9.90
N VAL A 154 10.13 30.45 -8.96
CA VAL A 154 10.04 31.92 -9.08
C VAL A 154 10.96 32.63 -8.11
N ALA A 155 11.66 33.64 -8.61
CA ALA A 155 12.48 34.55 -7.82
C ALA A 155 11.97 36.00 -7.90
N ASN A 156 12.13 36.74 -6.80
CA ASN A 156 12.00 38.19 -6.79
C ASN A 156 13.28 38.82 -7.34
N HIS A 157 13.16 39.57 -8.44
CA HIS A 157 14.27 40.18 -9.17
C HIS A 157 14.55 41.62 -8.70
N ASP A 158 15.68 42.21 -9.11
CA ASP A 158 16.14 43.54 -8.64
C ASP A 158 15.18 44.70 -8.94
N ASN A 159 14.42 44.60 -10.03
CA ASN A 159 13.35 45.54 -10.36
C ASN A 159 12.05 45.33 -9.55
N LYS A 160 12.09 44.48 -8.51
CA LYS A 160 10.98 44.17 -7.58
C LYS A 160 9.85 43.35 -8.19
N LYS A 161 10.00 42.92 -9.44
CA LYS A 161 9.11 42.04 -10.19
C LYS A 161 9.55 40.58 -10.08
N TRP A 162 8.74 39.66 -10.58
CA TRP A 162 9.00 38.22 -10.54
C TRP A 162 9.42 37.68 -11.90
N HIS A 163 10.42 36.80 -11.87
CA HIS A 163 10.91 36.02 -13.00
C HIS A 163 10.86 34.55 -12.58
N ASN A 164 10.47 33.66 -13.50
CA ASN A 164 10.70 32.23 -13.34
C ASN A 164 12.09 31.84 -13.85
N TYR A 165 12.64 30.76 -13.29
CA TYR A 165 14.00 30.28 -13.54
C TYR A 165 14.11 28.77 -13.29
N PRO A 166 15.15 28.09 -13.80
CA PRO A 166 15.38 26.68 -13.53
C PRO A 166 15.50 26.42 -12.03
N CYS A 167 14.66 25.53 -11.49
CA CYS A 167 14.58 25.24 -10.04
C CYS A 167 15.91 24.79 -9.41
N ASN A 168 16.87 24.32 -10.24
CA ASN A 168 18.20 23.89 -9.83
C ASN A 168 19.20 25.05 -9.61
N ARG A 169 18.90 26.29 -10.06
CA ARG A 169 19.79 27.46 -9.88
C ARG A 169 20.04 27.70 -8.39
N GLN A 170 21.31 27.87 -8.02
CA GLN A 170 21.68 28.19 -6.65
C GLN A 170 21.67 29.71 -6.44
N ILE A 171 20.59 30.22 -5.84
CA ILE A 171 20.47 31.63 -5.45
C ILE A 171 20.05 31.77 -3.97
N PRO A 172 20.27 32.93 -3.33
CA PRO A 172 19.72 33.22 -2.00
C PRO A 172 18.19 33.18 -2.00
N PHE A 173 17.57 33.15 -0.82
CA PHE A 173 16.13 32.91 -0.73
C PHE A 173 15.48 33.58 0.46
N LEU A 174 14.18 33.83 0.37
CA LEU A 174 13.38 34.45 1.43
C LEU A 174 12.50 33.39 2.09
N CYS A 175 12.64 33.23 3.41
CA CYS A 175 11.70 32.45 4.22
C CYS A 175 10.59 33.35 4.78
N TYR A 176 9.37 32.84 4.84
CA TYR A 176 8.28 33.38 5.65
C TYR A 176 8.32 32.78 7.06
N ASN A 177 8.15 33.63 8.06
CA ASN A 177 8.05 33.27 9.46
C ASN A 177 6.76 33.83 10.08
N GLY A 178 5.73 32.99 10.13
CA GLY A 178 4.41 33.36 10.64
C GLY A 178 4.35 33.72 12.12
N THR A 179 5.42 33.48 12.90
CA THR A 179 5.47 33.90 14.31
C THR A 179 5.95 35.34 14.51
N ASN A 180 6.48 36.00 13.48
CA ASN A 180 6.95 37.39 13.56
C ASN A 180 6.09 38.33 12.70
N SER A 181 5.06 38.91 13.31
CA SER A 181 4.13 39.83 12.64
C SER A 181 4.76 41.17 12.20
N THR A 182 5.93 41.55 12.72
CA THR A 182 6.58 42.84 12.39
C THR A 182 7.58 42.72 11.23
N HIS A 183 8.27 41.59 11.15
CA HIS A 183 9.27 41.28 10.13
C HIS A 183 9.09 39.82 9.69
N PRO A 184 8.02 39.51 8.93
CA PRO A 184 7.65 38.14 8.59
C PRO A 184 8.56 37.50 7.53
N TYR A 185 9.42 38.26 6.84
CA TYR A 185 10.30 37.75 5.80
C TYR A 185 11.77 37.85 6.21
N VAL A 186 12.51 36.76 6.01
CA VAL A 186 13.92 36.61 6.39
C VAL A 186 14.74 36.21 5.16
N LEU A 187 15.72 37.04 4.77
CA LEU A 187 16.69 36.69 3.73
C LEU A 187 17.71 35.69 4.27
N VAL A 188 17.91 34.59 3.53
CA VAL A 188 18.88 33.54 3.85
C VAL A 188 19.93 33.46 2.74
N SER A 189 21.19 33.51 3.16
CA SER A 189 22.39 33.20 2.38
C SER A 189 23.27 32.32 3.28
N PRO A 190 23.73 31.14 2.83
CA PRO A 190 24.15 30.79 1.48
C PRO A 190 23.02 30.43 0.50
N ALA A 191 23.34 30.59 -0.78
CA ALA A 191 22.50 30.22 -1.91
C ALA A 191 22.16 28.71 -1.96
N LYS A 192 20.97 28.38 -2.49
CA LYS A 192 20.45 27.01 -2.63
C LYS A 192 19.58 26.88 -3.89
N ASN A 193 19.40 25.65 -4.38
CA ASN A 193 18.30 25.35 -5.30
C ASN A 193 16.94 25.51 -4.58
N TRP A 194 15.85 25.64 -5.33
CA TRP A 194 14.54 25.97 -4.76
C TRP A 194 14.04 24.92 -3.76
N THR A 195 14.24 23.63 -4.03
CA THR A 195 13.82 22.53 -3.14
C THR A 195 14.59 22.51 -1.81
N ASP A 196 15.89 22.77 -1.84
CA ASP A 196 16.71 22.85 -0.63
C ASP A 196 16.47 24.14 0.16
N ALA A 197 16.11 25.24 -0.53
CA ALA A 197 15.63 26.47 0.09
C ALA A 197 14.28 26.26 0.81
N GLN A 198 13.32 25.59 0.15
CA GLN A 198 12.04 25.17 0.75
C GLN A 198 12.26 24.34 2.01
N ARG A 199 13.10 23.30 1.93
CA ARG A 199 13.39 22.43 3.07
C ARG A 199 13.98 23.22 4.24
N TYR A 200 14.96 24.09 3.96
CA TYR A 200 15.54 24.97 4.99
C TYR A 200 14.48 25.87 5.65
N CYS A 201 13.62 26.51 4.86
CA CYS A 201 12.59 27.39 5.43
C CYS A 201 11.56 26.63 6.27
N ARG A 202 11.20 25.40 5.91
CA ARG A 202 10.32 24.54 6.73
C ARG A 202 11.00 23.99 7.99
N GLU A 203 12.32 23.83 7.98
CA GLU A 203 13.09 23.40 9.15
C GLU A 203 13.38 24.53 10.16
N LYS A 204 13.45 25.79 9.69
CA LYS A 204 13.90 26.94 10.51
C LYS A 204 12.85 28.05 10.70
N HIS A 205 11.83 28.09 9.86
CA HIS A 205 10.78 29.11 9.82
C HIS A 205 9.42 28.43 9.53
N THR A 206 8.55 29.03 8.70
CA THR A 206 7.28 28.41 8.29
C THR A 206 7.41 27.73 6.93
N ASP A 207 7.77 28.49 5.89
CA ASP A 207 8.00 28.01 4.53
C ASP A 207 8.78 29.09 3.73
N LEU A 208 9.04 28.90 2.43
CA LEU A 208 9.46 29.98 1.54
C LEU A 208 8.43 31.12 1.51
N ALA A 209 8.89 32.32 1.15
CA ALA A 209 8.06 33.52 1.14
C ALA A 209 6.86 33.43 0.20
N SER A 210 5.65 33.37 0.77
CA SER A 210 4.41 33.61 0.03
C SER A 210 4.08 35.10 -0.04
N VAL A 211 3.52 35.54 -1.17
CA VAL A 211 3.18 36.95 -1.43
C VAL A 211 1.72 37.06 -1.88
N ARG A 212 0.86 37.53 -0.99
CA ARG A 212 -0.60 37.57 -1.18
C ARG A 212 -1.13 38.86 -1.80
N ASN A 213 -0.32 39.91 -1.81
CA ASN A 213 -0.68 41.25 -2.27
C ASN A 213 0.57 42.13 -2.47
N GLN A 214 0.36 43.32 -3.04
CA GLN A 214 1.41 44.31 -3.31
C GLN A 214 2.16 44.76 -2.04
N THR A 215 1.48 44.91 -0.90
CA THR A 215 2.11 45.31 0.37
C THR A 215 3.12 44.25 0.84
N GLU A 216 2.79 42.96 0.70
CA GLU A 216 3.73 41.86 0.96
C GLU A 216 4.89 41.84 -0.04
N ASN A 217 4.66 42.19 -1.31
CA ASN A 217 5.74 42.35 -2.28
C ASN A 217 6.73 43.46 -1.88
N GLU A 218 6.24 44.54 -1.26
CA GLU A 218 7.09 45.61 -0.71
C GLU A 218 7.84 45.17 0.55
N LEU A 219 7.23 44.33 1.40
CA LEU A 219 7.89 43.76 2.58
C LEU A 219 9.04 42.81 2.20
N ILE A 220 8.90 41.96 1.16
CA ILE A 220 10.02 41.13 0.70
C ILE A 220 11.15 41.98 0.11
N VAL A 221 10.84 43.04 -0.63
CA VAL A 221 11.85 43.97 -1.15
C VAL A 221 12.58 44.68 0.00
N LYS A 222 11.88 45.07 1.05
CA LYS A 222 12.50 45.62 2.27
C LYS A 222 13.38 44.59 2.98
N ALA A 223 12.96 43.32 3.05
CA ALA A 223 13.72 42.23 3.67
C ALA A 223 15.01 41.86 2.89
N ARG A 224 15.05 42.09 1.58
CA ARG A 224 16.28 41.97 0.76
C ARG A 224 17.34 43.01 1.13
N GLY A 225 16.94 44.16 1.67
CA GLY A 225 17.86 45.21 2.13
C GLY A 225 18.74 45.77 1.01
N SER A 226 20.06 45.56 1.12
CA SER A 226 21.05 45.96 0.11
C SER A 226 21.45 44.84 -0.85
N HIS A 227 20.84 43.65 -0.74
CA HIS A 227 21.13 42.53 -1.63
C HIS A 227 20.70 42.85 -3.08
N LYS A 228 21.60 42.53 -4.01
CA LYS A 228 21.38 42.61 -5.46
C LYS A 228 21.44 41.21 -6.06
N GLY A 229 20.67 40.97 -7.10
CA GLY A 229 20.45 39.66 -7.67
C GLY A 229 19.18 38.99 -7.12
N GLU A 230 18.84 37.88 -7.75
CA GLU A 230 17.57 37.18 -7.58
C GLU A 230 17.49 36.47 -6.24
N VAL A 231 16.29 36.44 -5.64
CA VAL A 231 16.03 35.65 -4.42
C VAL A 231 14.81 34.76 -4.60
N TRP A 232 14.93 33.46 -4.29
CA TRP A 232 13.78 32.55 -4.37
C TRP A 232 12.64 33.00 -3.45
N ILE A 233 11.42 32.91 -3.98
CA ILE A 233 10.17 33.00 -3.23
C ILE A 233 9.42 31.66 -3.34
N GLY A 234 8.33 31.51 -2.59
CA GLY A 234 7.60 30.25 -2.48
C GLY A 234 6.71 29.91 -3.67
N LEU A 235 6.68 30.70 -4.74
CA LEU A 235 5.89 30.39 -5.93
C LEU A 235 6.66 29.43 -6.83
N PHE A 236 6.00 28.35 -7.23
CA PHE A 236 6.50 27.34 -8.16
C PHE A 236 5.34 26.77 -8.98
N ARG A 237 5.61 25.96 -9.99
CA ARG A 237 4.63 25.07 -10.62
C ARG A 237 5.22 23.67 -10.70
N ASP A 238 4.38 22.65 -10.79
CA ASP A 238 4.82 21.41 -11.42
C ASP A 238 4.77 21.65 -12.94
N ALA A 239 5.75 21.19 -13.72
CA ALA A 239 5.78 21.45 -15.17
C ALA A 239 4.49 21.00 -15.88
N TRP A 240 3.95 19.85 -15.43
CA TRP A 240 2.79 19.18 -16.00
C TRP A 240 1.88 18.65 -14.90
N GLU A 241 0.56 18.84 -15.04
CA GLU A 241 -0.47 18.32 -14.13
C GLU A 241 -1.51 17.48 -14.89
N TRP A 242 -1.93 16.37 -14.28
CA TRP A 242 -2.97 15.50 -14.84
C TRP A 242 -4.37 16.05 -14.51
N SER A 243 -5.28 15.93 -15.48
CA SER A 243 -6.65 16.41 -15.44
C SER A 243 -7.43 15.90 -14.22
N ASP A 244 -7.25 14.62 -13.86
CA ASP A 244 -7.91 14.00 -12.71
C ASP A 244 -7.22 14.26 -11.36
N GLY A 245 -6.17 15.09 -11.35
CA GLY A 245 -5.44 15.52 -10.16
C GLY A 245 -4.50 14.45 -9.57
N ARG A 246 -4.23 13.35 -10.28
CA ARG A 246 -3.26 12.34 -9.83
C ARG A 246 -1.83 12.77 -10.13
N SER A 247 -0.91 12.39 -9.25
CA SER A 247 0.53 12.54 -9.43
C SER A 247 1.15 11.29 -10.07
N SER A 248 1.10 11.20 -11.40
CA SER A 248 1.92 10.25 -12.18
C SER A 248 3.15 10.98 -12.73
N SER A 249 4.34 10.46 -12.44
CA SER A 249 5.61 10.92 -13.01
C SER A 249 5.94 10.26 -14.35
N PHE A 250 5.09 9.36 -14.85
CA PHE A 250 5.30 8.68 -16.12
C PHE A 250 5.04 9.63 -17.29
N HIS A 251 6.07 9.83 -18.13
CA HIS A 251 6.01 10.67 -19.33
C HIS A 251 6.66 9.95 -20.52
N LEU A 252 6.08 10.12 -21.72
CA LEU A 252 6.60 9.51 -22.95
C LEU A 252 6.70 10.53 -24.10
N TRP A 253 7.42 11.62 -23.83
CA TRP A 253 7.68 12.69 -24.79
C TRP A 253 8.33 12.20 -26.09
N GLY A 254 7.99 12.86 -27.20
CA GLY A 254 8.69 12.70 -28.46
C GLY A 254 10.11 13.31 -28.42
N PRO A 255 10.98 12.99 -29.40
CA PRO A 255 12.29 13.61 -29.51
C PRO A 255 12.18 15.13 -29.67
N GLY A 256 12.73 15.89 -28.71
CA GLY A 256 12.68 17.36 -28.69
C GLY A 256 11.44 17.95 -28.02
N GLU A 257 10.56 17.13 -27.43
CA GLU A 257 9.37 17.57 -26.70
C GLU A 257 9.60 17.48 -25.16
N PRO A 258 8.97 18.32 -24.34
CA PRO A 258 8.10 19.43 -24.73
C PRO A 258 8.89 20.62 -25.30
N ASN A 259 8.35 21.26 -26.33
CA ASN A 259 9.02 22.35 -27.04
C ASN A 259 8.43 23.73 -26.73
N TYR A 260 7.20 23.83 -26.21
CA TYR A 260 6.50 25.08 -25.90
C TYR A 260 6.40 26.05 -27.09
N VAL A 261 6.16 25.54 -28.30
CA VAL A 261 5.99 26.32 -29.53
C VAL A 261 4.51 26.65 -29.76
N GLY A 262 4.17 27.94 -29.77
CA GLY A 262 2.83 28.43 -30.06
C GLY A 262 2.48 29.68 -29.24
N SER A 263 1.25 30.18 -29.39
CA SER A 263 0.75 31.27 -28.54
C SER A 263 0.32 30.72 -27.18
N GLY A 264 1.26 30.65 -26.23
CA GLY A 264 1.03 30.19 -24.85
C GLY A 264 0.03 31.00 -24.00
N GLN A 265 -0.75 31.92 -24.60
CA GLN A 265 -1.78 32.73 -23.93
C GLN A 265 -2.82 31.90 -23.15
N HIS A 266 -3.05 30.65 -23.56
CA HIS A 266 -3.99 29.72 -22.93
C HIS A 266 -3.30 28.48 -22.34
N GLY A 267 -1.97 28.51 -22.21
CA GLY A 267 -1.15 27.38 -21.77
C GLY A 267 -0.99 26.28 -22.81
N PHE A 268 -0.19 25.28 -22.44
CA PHE A 268 0.12 24.11 -23.26
C PHE A 268 -0.57 22.85 -22.75
N CYS A 269 -1.05 22.01 -23.67
CA CYS A 269 -1.79 20.79 -23.42
C CYS A 269 -1.17 19.64 -24.23
N VAL A 270 -1.29 18.39 -23.75
CA VAL A 270 -0.54 17.27 -24.32
C VAL A 270 -1.41 16.42 -25.24
N GLU A 271 -0.96 16.29 -26.49
CA GLU A 271 -1.47 15.32 -27.45
C GLU A 271 -0.59 14.08 -27.52
N MET A 272 -1.20 12.94 -27.83
CA MET A 272 -0.51 11.69 -28.13
C MET A 272 -0.59 11.40 -29.63
N LYS A 273 0.56 11.11 -30.23
CA LYS A 273 0.72 10.62 -31.61
C LYS A 273 0.33 9.13 -31.68
N SER A 274 -0.07 8.63 -32.85
CA SER A 274 -0.40 7.20 -33.05
C SER A 274 0.76 6.22 -32.78
N SER A 275 1.99 6.71 -32.63
CA SER A 275 3.15 5.95 -32.14
C SER A 275 3.16 5.71 -30.62
N GLY A 276 2.35 6.46 -29.86
CA GLY A 276 2.36 6.55 -28.40
C GLY A 276 3.18 7.71 -27.84
N LEU A 277 4.00 8.38 -28.67
CA LEU A 277 4.83 9.51 -28.25
C LEU A 277 4.00 10.79 -28.06
N TRP A 278 4.37 11.60 -27.06
CA TRP A 278 3.65 12.82 -26.69
C TRP A 278 4.25 14.06 -27.33
N ASN A 279 3.42 15.09 -27.49
CA ASN A 279 3.78 16.42 -27.94
C ASN A 279 2.95 17.44 -27.15
N ASP A 280 3.52 18.60 -26.84
CA ASP A 280 2.76 19.72 -26.30
C ASP A 280 2.27 20.65 -27.42
N GLU A 281 1.13 21.29 -27.17
CA GLU A 281 0.42 22.09 -28.15
C GLU A 281 -0.46 23.13 -27.45
N SER A 282 -0.82 24.21 -28.15
CA SER A 282 -1.84 25.16 -27.71
C SER A 282 -3.14 24.45 -27.28
N CYS A 283 -3.59 24.66 -26.04
CA CYS A 283 -4.81 24.06 -25.49
C CYS A 283 -6.11 24.37 -26.27
N ASN A 284 -6.08 25.39 -27.13
CA ASN A 284 -7.19 25.81 -27.99
C ASN A 284 -7.26 25.05 -29.33
N GLU A 285 -6.29 24.18 -29.64
CA GLU A 285 -6.35 23.37 -30.86
C GLU A 285 -7.46 22.32 -30.80
N HIS A 286 -8.11 22.08 -31.93
CA HIS A 286 -9.25 21.18 -32.02
C HIS A 286 -8.78 19.79 -32.42
N LYS A 287 -8.83 18.83 -31.49
CA LYS A 287 -8.34 17.46 -31.73
C LYS A 287 -9.32 16.43 -31.21
N ASN A 288 -9.22 15.21 -31.75
CA ASN A 288 -9.81 14.03 -31.11
C ASN A 288 -9.23 13.86 -29.71
N PHE A 289 -9.83 13.04 -28.85
CA PHE A 289 -9.38 12.94 -27.47
C PHE A 289 -9.63 11.57 -26.85
N ILE A 290 -8.90 11.26 -25.79
CA ILE A 290 -8.96 9.96 -25.12
C ILE A 290 -9.52 10.16 -23.72
N CYS A 291 -10.71 9.63 -23.47
CA CYS A 291 -11.27 9.55 -22.12
C CYS A 291 -10.83 8.24 -21.45
N TYR A 292 -10.83 8.20 -20.11
CA TYR A 292 -10.83 6.94 -19.38
C TYR A 292 -12.11 6.75 -18.55
N GLU A 293 -12.54 5.50 -18.40
CA GLU A 293 -13.49 5.07 -17.38
C GLU A 293 -12.74 4.21 -16.35
N ALA A 294 -12.69 4.67 -15.10
CA ALA A 294 -12.11 3.87 -14.02
C ALA A 294 -13.12 2.79 -13.60
N LEU A 295 -12.68 1.53 -13.66
CA LEU A 295 -13.55 0.38 -13.43
C LEU A 295 -14.05 0.33 -11.98
N PRO A 296 -15.26 -0.20 -11.73
CA PRO A 296 -15.72 -0.43 -10.38
C PRO A 296 -14.81 -1.40 -9.64
N THR A 297 -14.76 -1.30 -8.31
CA THR A 297 -14.00 -2.22 -7.46
C THR A 297 -14.89 -2.79 -6.37
N VAL A 298 -14.91 -4.12 -6.23
CA VAL A 298 -15.53 -4.76 -5.06
C VAL A 298 -14.57 -4.60 -3.88
N LYS A 299 -15.04 -3.96 -2.81
CA LYS A 299 -14.32 -3.85 -1.54
C LYS A 299 -15.10 -4.54 -0.43
N VAL A 300 -14.36 -5.15 0.49
CA VAL A 300 -14.93 -5.66 1.74
C VAL A 300 -15.00 -4.50 2.73
N VAL A 301 -16.20 -4.23 3.26
CA VAL A 301 -16.43 -3.18 4.26
C VAL A 301 -16.22 -3.75 5.66
N SER A 302 -16.85 -4.90 5.94
CA SER A 302 -16.83 -5.55 7.25
C SER A 302 -17.25 -7.02 7.14
N PRO A 303 -16.72 -7.93 7.99
CA PRO A 303 -15.52 -7.74 8.81
C PRO A 303 -14.26 -7.60 7.93
N GLN A 304 -13.11 -7.29 8.53
CA GLN A 304 -11.82 -7.35 7.82
C GLN A 304 -11.34 -8.79 7.71
N SER A 305 -10.62 -9.11 6.62
CA SER A 305 -10.09 -10.46 6.38
C SER A 305 -9.02 -10.86 7.41
N PRO A 306 -8.88 -12.14 7.77
CA PRO A 306 -9.57 -13.30 7.21
C PRO A 306 -11.00 -13.49 7.76
N PHE A 307 -11.85 -14.19 7.00
CA PHE A 307 -13.25 -14.45 7.37
C PHE A 307 -13.42 -15.82 8.02
N CYS A 308 -14.45 -15.96 8.86
CA CYS A 308 -14.82 -17.18 9.56
C CYS A 308 -16.11 -17.78 8.98
N SER A 309 -16.39 -19.05 9.31
CA SER A 309 -17.71 -19.64 9.07
C SER A 309 -18.77 -18.89 9.88
N GLY A 310 -19.93 -18.60 9.26
CA GLY A 310 -20.99 -17.77 9.86
C GLY A 310 -20.79 -16.25 9.71
N ASP A 311 -19.69 -15.77 9.12
CA ASP A 311 -19.50 -14.33 8.87
C ASP A 311 -20.51 -13.80 7.85
N ALA A 312 -21.25 -12.76 8.26
CA ALA A 312 -22.04 -11.92 7.36
C ALA A 312 -21.13 -10.82 6.78
N VAL A 313 -20.52 -11.10 5.63
CA VAL A 313 -19.56 -10.20 4.97
C VAL A 313 -20.29 -9.18 4.11
N THR A 314 -20.08 -7.89 4.39
CA THR A 314 -20.60 -6.78 3.59
C THR A 314 -19.59 -6.38 2.52
N LEU A 315 -19.95 -6.61 1.25
CA LEU A 315 -19.25 -6.13 0.07
C LEU A 315 -19.85 -4.81 -0.40
N ARG A 316 -19.02 -3.90 -0.92
CA ARG A 316 -19.43 -2.65 -1.55
C ARG A 316 -18.82 -2.51 -2.94
N CYS A 317 -19.64 -2.16 -3.91
CA CYS A 317 -19.20 -1.81 -5.25
C CYS A 317 -18.81 -0.32 -5.26
N ASP A 318 -17.51 -0.04 -5.17
CA ASP A 318 -16.98 1.32 -5.26
C ASP A 318 -16.86 1.75 -6.72
N LYS A 319 -17.36 2.95 -7.05
CA LYS A 319 -17.14 3.67 -8.32
C LYS A 319 -16.57 5.07 -8.00
N PRO A 320 -15.71 5.66 -8.86
CA PRO A 320 -15.45 7.10 -8.87
C PRO A 320 -16.75 7.94 -8.87
N LYS A 321 -16.69 9.14 -8.29
CA LYS A 321 -17.86 9.92 -7.79
C LYS A 321 -18.91 10.38 -8.80
N TYR A 322 -18.72 10.17 -10.10
CA TYR A 322 -19.50 10.86 -11.15
C TYR A 322 -20.46 9.91 -11.87
N THR A 323 -21.60 10.46 -12.31
CA THR A 323 -22.73 9.95 -13.13
C THR A 323 -23.98 9.38 -12.43
N ASP A 324 -25.14 9.76 -12.97
CA ASP A 324 -26.49 9.34 -12.58
C ASP A 324 -26.85 7.95 -13.13
N TRP A 325 -27.38 7.04 -12.30
CA TRP A 325 -27.70 5.66 -12.70
C TRP A 325 -28.83 5.05 -11.87
N HIS A 326 -29.40 3.94 -12.35
CA HIS A 326 -30.60 3.34 -11.76
C HIS A 326 -30.38 2.00 -11.04
N GLN A 327 -29.38 1.16 -11.40
CA GLN A 327 -29.22 -0.17 -10.77
C GLN A 327 -27.77 -0.69 -10.74
N TYR A 328 -27.41 -1.46 -9.70
CA TYR A 328 -26.19 -2.28 -9.66
C TYR A 328 -26.50 -3.72 -10.05
N VAL A 329 -25.53 -4.38 -10.69
CA VAL A 329 -25.57 -5.82 -10.96
C VAL A 329 -24.36 -6.48 -10.30
N TRP A 330 -24.63 -7.53 -9.53
CA TRP A 330 -23.63 -8.36 -8.89
C TRP A 330 -23.54 -9.71 -9.58
N LEU A 331 -22.31 -10.19 -9.73
CA LEU A 331 -21.98 -11.51 -10.25
C LEU A 331 -21.26 -12.31 -9.17
N LYS A 332 -21.65 -13.57 -8.99
CA LYS A 332 -20.91 -14.59 -8.23
C LYS A 332 -20.52 -15.69 -9.22
N ASP A 333 -19.24 -16.00 -9.32
CA ASP A 333 -18.72 -17.07 -10.19
C ASP A 333 -19.24 -16.94 -11.64
N ASN A 334 -19.13 -15.72 -12.19
CA ASN A 334 -19.69 -15.26 -13.48
C ASN A 334 -21.22 -15.29 -13.65
N SER A 335 -22.00 -15.76 -12.67
CA SER A 335 -23.46 -15.83 -12.70
C SER A 335 -24.11 -14.65 -11.96
N THR A 336 -25.24 -14.13 -12.45
CA THR A 336 -25.95 -13.00 -11.79
C THR A 336 -26.51 -13.40 -10.43
N VAL A 337 -26.37 -12.54 -9.43
CA VAL A 337 -26.91 -12.75 -8.08
C VAL A 337 -28.31 -12.13 -7.99
N PRO A 338 -29.40 -12.93 -7.92
CA PRO A 338 -30.76 -12.38 -7.97
C PRO A 338 -31.08 -11.48 -6.77
N GLY A 339 -31.86 -10.42 -6.99
CA GLY A 339 -32.33 -9.51 -5.93
C GLY A 339 -31.27 -8.63 -5.27
N LYS A 340 -29.98 -8.78 -5.59
CA LYS A 340 -28.89 -7.95 -5.04
C LYS A 340 -28.61 -6.76 -5.99
N THR A 341 -29.33 -5.67 -5.80
CA THR A 341 -29.35 -4.50 -6.72
C THR A 341 -28.76 -3.21 -6.12
N ASN A 342 -28.39 -3.26 -4.84
CA ASN A 342 -27.82 -2.15 -4.07
C ASN A 342 -26.30 -2.02 -4.28
N GLN A 343 -25.75 -0.85 -3.94
CA GLN A 343 -24.30 -0.62 -3.93
C GLN A 343 -23.55 -1.52 -2.93
N THR A 344 -24.20 -1.85 -1.81
CA THR A 344 -23.71 -2.77 -0.80
C THR A 344 -24.54 -4.04 -0.79
N ILE A 345 -23.88 -5.19 -0.67
CA ILE A 345 -24.52 -6.48 -0.47
C ILE A 345 -23.90 -7.17 0.74
N THR A 346 -24.72 -7.82 1.54
CA THR A 346 -24.25 -8.74 2.58
C THR A 346 -24.40 -10.17 2.06
N ILE A 347 -23.37 -10.98 2.28
CA ILE A 347 -23.28 -12.40 1.93
C ILE A 347 -22.91 -13.21 3.18
N THR A 348 -23.41 -14.44 3.29
CA THR A 348 -23.18 -15.29 4.47
C THR A 348 -22.26 -16.47 4.13
N LEU A 349 -21.12 -16.54 4.82
CA LEU A 349 -20.16 -17.63 4.65
C LEU A 349 -20.55 -18.85 5.51
N PRO A 350 -20.32 -20.09 5.05
CA PRO A 350 -19.53 -20.47 3.87
C PRO A 350 -20.33 -20.55 2.55
N HIS A 351 -21.65 -20.64 2.59
CA HIS A 351 -22.47 -20.94 1.41
C HIS A 351 -22.35 -19.91 0.26
N GLU A 352 -22.19 -18.64 0.60
CA GLU A 352 -21.98 -17.57 -0.38
C GLU A 352 -20.48 -17.30 -0.67
N ALA A 353 -19.54 -18.14 -0.24
CA ALA A 353 -18.14 -18.04 -0.65
C ALA A 353 -17.99 -18.21 -2.18
N GLY A 354 -17.05 -17.49 -2.80
CA GLY A 354 -16.84 -17.51 -4.25
C GLY A 354 -16.17 -16.24 -4.78
N GLN A 355 -16.12 -16.11 -6.10
CA GLN A 355 -15.54 -14.97 -6.80
C GLN A 355 -16.62 -13.94 -7.15
N TYR A 356 -16.52 -12.74 -6.58
CA TYR A 356 -17.48 -11.66 -6.79
C TYR A 356 -16.98 -10.61 -7.78
N GLN A 357 -17.87 -10.17 -8.67
CA GLN A 357 -17.70 -8.98 -9.50
C GLN A 357 -18.96 -8.10 -9.41
N CYS A 358 -18.80 -6.80 -9.71
CA CYS A 358 -19.93 -5.89 -9.85
C CYS A 358 -19.79 -5.02 -11.10
N TYR A 359 -20.92 -4.54 -11.60
CA TYR A 359 -21.02 -3.49 -12.61
C TYR A 359 -22.31 -2.67 -12.41
N ARG A 360 -22.48 -1.58 -13.16
CA ARG A 360 -23.74 -0.81 -13.22
C ARG A 360 -24.24 -0.78 -14.65
N GLN A 361 -25.55 -0.96 -14.83
CA GLN A 361 -26.18 -0.93 -16.15
C GLN A 361 -26.64 0.49 -16.47
N ARG A 362 -26.34 0.97 -17.69
CA ARG A 362 -26.85 2.24 -18.23
C ARG A 362 -28.23 1.98 -18.84
N GLU A 363 -29.20 2.90 -18.70
CA GLU A 363 -30.44 2.80 -19.49
C GLU A 363 -30.12 2.92 -21.00
N ASN A 364 -30.83 2.14 -21.82
CA ASN A 364 -30.73 2.13 -23.29
C ASN A 364 -29.32 1.96 -23.91
N SER A 365 -28.35 1.38 -23.18
CA SER A 365 -27.06 0.99 -23.78
C SER A 365 -27.08 -0.46 -24.26
N SER A 366 -26.72 -0.66 -25.52
CA SER A 366 -26.44 -1.98 -26.12
C SER A 366 -25.05 -2.54 -25.78
N VAL A 367 -24.20 -1.75 -25.12
CA VAL A 367 -22.84 -2.14 -24.74
C VAL A 367 -22.87 -2.78 -23.36
N ALA A 368 -22.31 -3.98 -23.23
CA ALA A 368 -22.16 -4.64 -21.94
C ALA A 368 -21.24 -3.79 -21.03
N PRO A 369 -21.72 -3.32 -19.87
CA PRO A 369 -20.94 -2.48 -18.97
C PRO A 369 -19.75 -3.23 -18.36
N TYR A 370 -18.68 -2.50 -18.10
CA TYR A 370 -17.43 -3.10 -17.65
C TYR A 370 -17.51 -3.63 -16.22
N ARG A 371 -17.07 -4.89 -16.06
CA ARG A 371 -17.04 -5.60 -14.78
C ARG A 371 -15.86 -5.14 -13.94
N SER A 372 -16.02 -5.11 -12.63
CA SER A 372 -14.92 -4.94 -11.69
C SER A 372 -13.86 -6.02 -11.88
N ARG A 373 -12.63 -5.79 -11.37
CA ARG A 373 -11.74 -6.92 -11.07
C ARG A 373 -12.45 -7.92 -10.14
N PRO A 374 -12.24 -9.23 -10.30
CA PRO A 374 -12.83 -10.22 -9.40
C PRO A 374 -12.23 -10.13 -8.00
N ALA A 375 -13.10 -10.16 -6.99
CA ALA A 375 -12.73 -10.28 -5.59
C ALA A 375 -13.04 -11.70 -5.10
N ASN A 376 -12.00 -12.45 -4.74
CA ASN A 376 -12.17 -13.81 -4.20
C ASN A 376 -12.51 -13.71 -2.71
N ILE A 377 -13.71 -14.15 -2.33
CA ILE A 377 -14.15 -14.18 -0.94
C ILE A 377 -14.02 -15.62 -0.42
N THR A 378 -13.03 -15.83 0.44
CA THR A 378 -12.69 -17.11 1.07
C THR A 378 -12.70 -16.98 2.58
N PHE A 379 -13.18 -18.01 3.29
CA PHE A 379 -13.14 -18.11 4.75
C PHE A 379 -11.99 -19.03 5.19
N ASN A 380 -11.75 -19.11 6.50
CA ASN A 380 -10.86 -20.10 7.10
C ASN A 380 -11.50 -21.51 7.01
N ASP A 381 -11.28 -22.16 5.88
CA ASP A 381 -11.68 -23.54 5.54
C ASP A 381 -10.84 -24.61 6.25
N LYS A 382 -9.80 -24.19 6.97
CA LYS A 382 -8.87 -25.10 7.66
C LYS A 382 -9.35 -25.52 9.04
N LEU A 383 -10.42 -24.94 9.58
CA LEU A 383 -11.05 -25.42 10.81
C LEU A 383 -12.26 -26.29 10.48
N VAL A 384 -12.38 -27.43 11.16
CA VAL A 384 -13.46 -28.40 10.96
C VAL A 384 -14.08 -28.75 12.31
N LEU A 385 -15.37 -28.46 12.49
CA LEU A 385 -16.14 -28.99 13.60
C LEU A 385 -16.52 -30.45 13.32
N VAL A 386 -16.14 -31.35 14.21
CA VAL A 386 -16.54 -32.76 14.18
C VAL A 386 -17.70 -32.95 15.16
N GLY A 387 -18.85 -33.40 14.64
CA GLY A 387 -20.10 -33.60 15.38
C GLY A 387 -20.20 -34.92 16.16
N GLU A 388 -19.09 -35.65 16.29
CA GLU A 388 -19.00 -36.84 17.14
C GLU A 388 -18.73 -36.42 18.59
N ASN A 389 -19.28 -37.13 19.57
CA ASN A 389 -18.92 -36.95 20.97
C ASN A 389 -17.74 -37.88 21.29
N LYS A 390 -16.66 -37.33 21.84
CA LYS A 390 -15.43 -38.08 22.21
C LYS A 390 -14.76 -37.47 23.44
N THR A 391 -14.03 -38.28 24.19
CA THR A 391 -13.10 -37.77 25.21
C THR A 391 -12.00 -36.92 24.56
N TRP A 392 -11.32 -36.07 25.33
CA TRP A 392 -10.32 -35.17 24.75
C TRP A 392 -9.17 -35.92 24.04
N ILE A 393 -8.75 -37.06 24.58
CA ILE A 393 -7.67 -37.87 24.00
C ILE A 393 -8.09 -38.57 22.71
N GLU A 394 -9.33 -39.06 22.63
CA GLU A 394 -9.89 -39.65 21.41
C GLU A 394 -10.15 -38.60 20.34
N ALA A 395 -10.61 -37.39 20.73
CA ALA A 395 -10.72 -36.24 19.83
C ALA A 395 -9.36 -35.82 19.27
N LEU A 396 -8.31 -35.82 20.10
CA LEU A 396 -6.94 -35.54 19.66
C LEU A 396 -6.44 -36.60 18.66
N GLN A 397 -6.67 -37.89 18.95
CA GLN A 397 -6.30 -38.99 18.06
C GLN A 397 -7.04 -38.88 16.72
N TYR A 398 -8.36 -38.71 16.75
CA TYR A 398 -9.18 -38.50 15.56
C TYR A 398 -8.68 -37.34 14.69
N CYS A 399 -8.40 -36.17 15.29
CA CYS A 399 -7.88 -35.03 14.54
C CYS A 399 -6.47 -35.28 13.95
N ARG A 400 -5.68 -36.21 14.49
CA ARG A 400 -4.36 -36.57 13.96
C ARG A 400 -4.41 -37.69 12.93
N GLU A 401 -5.46 -38.51 12.95
CA GLU A 401 -5.72 -39.58 11.98
C GLU A 401 -6.46 -39.07 10.74
N HIS A 402 -7.41 -38.13 10.91
CA HIS A 402 -8.26 -37.62 9.84
C HIS A 402 -7.95 -36.17 9.41
N HIS A 403 -7.24 -35.40 10.23
CA HIS A 403 -6.88 -33.99 9.99
C HIS A 403 -5.38 -33.75 10.28
N VAL A 404 -4.97 -32.60 10.84
CA VAL A 404 -3.59 -32.37 11.30
C VAL A 404 -3.45 -32.44 12.83
N ASP A 405 -4.28 -31.70 13.57
CA ASP A 405 -4.26 -31.69 15.04
C ASP A 405 -5.59 -31.11 15.59
N LEU A 406 -5.80 -31.12 16.91
CA LEU A 406 -6.85 -30.29 17.53
C LEU A 406 -6.52 -28.80 17.37
N VAL A 407 -7.54 -27.95 17.22
CA VAL A 407 -7.34 -26.51 16.98
C VAL A 407 -6.56 -25.84 18.12
N SER A 408 -5.54 -25.07 17.75
CA SER A 408 -4.74 -24.26 18.67
C SER A 408 -5.08 -22.78 18.48
N VAL A 409 -5.55 -22.09 19.53
CA VAL A 409 -6.02 -20.70 19.41
C VAL A 409 -4.87 -19.72 19.65
N SER A 410 -4.02 -19.56 18.64
CA SER A 410 -2.84 -18.69 18.66
C SER A 410 -3.13 -17.21 18.41
N SER A 411 -4.36 -16.83 18.03
CA SER A 411 -4.72 -15.43 17.76
C SER A 411 -6.21 -15.11 18.02
N LYS A 412 -6.51 -13.82 18.25
CA LYS A 412 -7.89 -13.31 18.35
C LYS A 412 -8.74 -13.60 17.09
N HIS A 413 -8.11 -13.74 15.93
CA HIS A 413 -8.80 -14.14 14.70
C HIS A 413 -9.26 -15.61 14.76
N ILE A 414 -8.36 -16.52 15.15
CA ILE A 414 -8.72 -17.94 15.31
C ILE A 414 -9.76 -18.11 16.42
N GLN A 415 -9.66 -17.36 17.52
CA GLN A 415 -10.67 -17.35 18.58
C GLN A 415 -12.07 -17.06 18.02
N ARG A 416 -12.22 -15.93 17.30
CA ARG A 416 -13.47 -15.56 16.63
C ARG A 416 -14.00 -16.63 15.68
N CYS A 417 -13.12 -17.34 14.95
CA CYS A 417 -13.54 -18.43 14.07
C CYS A 417 -13.97 -19.68 14.84
N VAL A 418 -13.28 -20.03 15.92
CA VAL A 418 -13.64 -21.13 16.82
C VAL A 418 -15.01 -20.87 17.47
N GLU A 419 -15.31 -19.64 17.88
CA GLU A 419 -16.64 -19.23 18.37
C GLU A 419 -17.74 -19.39 17.32
N GLY A 420 -17.45 -19.04 16.06
CA GLY A 420 -18.37 -19.23 14.94
C GLY A 420 -18.70 -20.70 14.67
N TRP A 421 -17.68 -21.57 14.69
CA TRP A 421 -17.85 -23.01 14.55
C TRP A 421 -18.56 -23.64 15.76
N ALA A 422 -18.21 -23.26 17.00
CA ALA A 422 -18.74 -23.87 18.22
C ALA A 422 -20.27 -23.80 18.32
N LYS A 423 -20.90 -22.72 17.80
CA LYS A 423 -22.38 -22.56 17.77
C LYS A 423 -23.11 -23.69 17.04
N GLY A 424 -22.45 -24.33 16.07
CA GLY A 424 -22.97 -25.46 15.30
C GLY A 424 -22.86 -26.82 16.00
N ALA A 425 -22.19 -26.91 17.15
CA ALA A 425 -22.06 -28.14 17.91
C ALA A 425 -23.40 -28.58 18.54
N SER A 426 -23.55 -29.89 18.77
CA SER A 426 -24.65 -30.44 19.56
C SER A 426 -24.33 -30.38 21.06
N SER A 427 -23.06 -30.55 21.44
CA SER A 427 -22.58 -30.47 22.82
C SER A 427 -22.54 -29.02 23.35
N PRO A 428 -22.68 -28.81 24.68
CA PRO A 428 -22.68 -27.47 25.28
C PRO A 428 -21.29 -26.80 25.26
N HIS A 429 -20.24 -27.62 25.22
CA HIS A 429 -18.84 -27.23 25.07
C HIS A 429 -18.21 -28.01 23.91
N VAL A 430 -17.10 -27.50 23.38
CA VAL A 430 -16.39 -28.08 22.22
C VAL A 430 -14.89 -28.14 22.52
N TRP A 431 -14.25 -29.30 22.37
CA TRP A 431 -12.84 -29.47 22.70
C TRP A 431 -11.93 -28.61 21.80
N LEU A 432 -10.93 -27.99 22.44
CA LEU A 432 -9.80 -27.33 21.82
C LEU A 432 -8.51 -28.13 22.09
N GLY A 433 -7.45 -27.83 21.35
CA GLY A 433 -6.11 -28.38 21.60
C GLY A 433 -5.40 -27.75 22.81
N LEU A 434 -6.13 -27.29 23.83
CA LEU A 434 -5.61 -26.62 25.02
C LEU A 434 -5.43 -27.63 26.15
N ARG A 435 -4.22 -27.72 26.74
CA ARG A 435 -3.90 -28.69 27.79
C ARG A 435 -3.06 -28.06 28.91
N TYR A 436 -3.28 -28.49 30.16
CA TYR A 436 -2.51 -28.07 31.33
C TYR A 436 -1.34 -29.02 31.61
N SER A 437 -0.19 -28.47 32.01
CA SER A 437 0.98 -29.23 32.46
C SER A 437 1.17 -29.09 33.97
N CYS A 438 0.79 -30.11 34.73
CA CYS A 438 1.00 -30.16 36.19
C CYS A 438 2.47 -29.95 36.62
N VAL A 439 3.42 -30.45 35.83
CA VAL A 439 4.85 -30.38 36.16
C VAL A 439 5.42 -28.97 35.96
N LEU A 440 4.83 -28.20 35.04
CA LEU A 440 5.32 -26.87 34.66
C LEU A 440 4.41 -25.72 35.10
N GLY A 441 3.24 -26.02 35.67
CA GLY A 441 2.28 -25.03 36.18
C GLY A 441 1.58 -24.19 35.12
N PHE A 442 1.61 -24.57 33.83
CA PHE A 442 1.06 -23.75 32.74
C PHE A 442 0.23 -24.50 31.70
N TRP A 443 -0.64 -23.74 31.02
CA TRP A 443 -1.41 -24.17 29.85
C TRP A 443 -0.61 -24.04 28.55
N PHE A 444 -0.73 -25.01 27.66
CA PHE A 444 -0.07 -25.05 26.36
C PHE A 444 -0.99 -25.62 25.28
N TRP A 445 -0.69 -25.28 24.02
CA TRP A 445 -1.39 -25.80 22.86
C TRP A 445 -0.73 -27.08 22.33
N VAL A 446 -1.51 -28.02 21.79
CA VAL A 446 -1.02 -29.28 21.16
C VAL A 446 -0.06 -29.06 20.00
N ASN A 447 -0.07 -27.87 19.38
CA ASN A 447 0.90 -27.51 18.35
C ASN A 447 2.31 -27.27 18.92
N GLY A 448 2.44 -26.89 20.20
CA GLY A 448 3.67 -26.51 20.90
C GLY A 448 3.69 -25.06 21.41
N ASP A 449 2.73 -24.22 21.00
CA ASP A 449 2.70 -22.81 21.37
C ASP A 449 2.22 -22.59 22.81
N THR A 450 2.76 -21.55 23.45
CA THR A 450 2.22 -21.01 24.71
C THR A 450 0.92 -20.22 24.48
N VAL A 451 0.08 -20.11 25.50
CA VAL A 451 -1.21 -19.39 25.42
C VAL A 451 -1.00 -17.87 25.34
N CYS A 452 -1.02 -17.33 24.11
CA CYS A 452 -0.88 -15.89 23.85
C CYS A 452 -2.20 -15.09 23.89
N CYS A 453 -3.34 -15.78 23.87
CA CYS A 453 -4.68 -15.20 23.95
C CYS A 453 -5.39 -15.77 25.18
N ASP A 454 -6.10 -14.94 25.93
CA ASP A 454 -6.71 -15.32 27.21
C ASP A 454 -8.21 -15.03 27.13
N ASN A 455 -9.06 -16.07 27.14
CA ASN A 455 -10.52 -15.95 26.98
C ASN A 455 -11.32 -16.84 27.93
N TRP A 456 -10.81 -17.10 29.14
CA TRP A 456 -11.50 -17.93 30.14
C TRP A 456 -12.84 -17.36 30.59
N ALA A 457 -13.77 -18.25 30.95
CA ALA A 457 -15.04 -17.88 31.57
C ALA A 457 -14.81 -17.27 32.97
N PRO A 458 -15.66 -16.31 33.42
CA PRO A 458 -15.59 -15.78 34.77
C PRO A 458 -15.75 -16.90 35.81
N GLY A 459 -14.74 -17.10 36.65
CA GLY A 459 -14.71 -18.15 37.67
C GLY A 459 -14.09 -19.48 37.23
N ALA A 460 -13.63 -19.63 35.98
CA ALA A 460 -12.80 -20.77 35.61
C ALA A 460 -11.43 -20.70 36.32
N GLU A 461 -11.07 -21.75 37.06
CA GLU A 461 -9.80 -21.82 37.78
C GLU A 461 -8.62 -21.91 36.80
N ARG A 462 -7.76 -20.88 36.79
CA ARG A 462 -6.53 -20.87 35.98
C ARG A 462 -5.51 -21.92 36.43
N ASP A 463 -5.61 -22.32 37.70
CA ASP A 463 -4.89 -23.42 38.35
C ASP A 463 -5.93 -24.34 39.02
N PRO A 464 -6.49 -25.32 38.28
CA PRO A 464 -7.50 -26.24 38.82
C PRO A 464 -6.90 -27.41 39.63
N GLY A 465 -5.61 -27.35 39.96
CA GLY A 465 -4.84 -28.53 40.30
C GLY A 465 -4.85 -29.58 39.19
N CYS A 466 -4.39 -30.79 39.48
CA CYS A 466 -4.17 -31.83 38.46
C CYS A 466 -5.42 -32.56 37.95
N ALA A 467 -6.63 -32.07 38.26
CA ALA A 467 -7.90 -32.68 37.92
C ALA A 467 -8.42 -32.25 36.52
N ALA A 468 -8.57 -30.95 36.26
CA ALA A 468 -9.10 -30.45 34.99
C ALA A 468 -7.97 -30.09 34.01
N ARG A 469 -7.63 -31.03 33.12
CA ARG A 469 -6.40 -30.98 32.31
C ARG A 469 -6.56 -30.37 30.93
N VAL A 470 -7.77 -30.10 30.48
CA VAL A 470 -8.09 -29.83 29.07
C VAL A 470 -9.08 -28.67 28.95
N GLY A 471 -8.89 -27.86 27.90
CA GLY A 471 -9.72 -26.68 27.63
C GLY A 471 -10.75 -26.92 26.53
N ALA A 472 -11.99 -26.49 26.79
CA ALA A 472 -13.08 -26.48 25.83
C ALA A 472 -13.62 -25.06 25.64
N VAL A 473 -14.18 -24.75 24.47
CA VAL A 473 -14.93 -23.52 24.22
C VAL A 473 -16.42 -23.74 24.49
N GLY A 474 -17.07 -22.82 25.20
CA GLY A 474 -18.52 -22.83 25.39
C GLY A 474 -19.27 -22.46 24.10
N ARG A 475 -20.27 -23.26 23.72
CA ARG A 475 -21.04 -23.12 22.46
C ARG A 475 -21.58 -21.72 22.19
N ASP A 476 -22.24 -21.14 23.19
CA ASP A 476 -22.97 -19.87 23.04
C ASP A 476 -22.17 -18.63 23.47
N GLY A 477 -21.17 -18.82 24.34
CA GLY A 477 -20.40 -17.75 24.98
C GLY A 477 -18.98 -17.54 24.44
N GLY A 478 -18.40 -18.51 23.74
CA GLY A 478 -17.04 -18.42 23.19
C GLY A 478 -15.90 -18.46 24.22
N GLN A 479 -16.24 -18.35 25.50
CA GLN A 479 -15.31 -18.41 26.62
C GLN A 479 -14.76 -19.83 26.82
N TRP A 480 -13.55 -19.93 27.35
CA TRP A 480 -12.91 -21.19 27.64
C TRP A 480 -13.25 -21.69 29.04
N SER A 481 -13.56 -22.97 29.13
CA SER A 481 -13.81 -23.71 30.36
C SER A 481 -12.77 -24.83 30.47
N ASN A 482 -12.28 -25.09 31.67
CA ASN A 482 -11.57 -26.30 32.01
C ASN A 482 -12.59 -27.40 32.38
N LEU A 483 -12.45 -28.58 31.78
CA LEU A 483 -13.38 -29.70 31.99
C LEU A 483 -12.59 -30.99 32.26
N GLU A 484 -13.28 -32.03 32.76
CA GLU A 484 -12.68 -33.34 32.97
C GLU A 484 -12.35 -34.02 31.64
N GLU A 485 -11.19 -34.67 31.53
CA GLU A 485 -10.71 -35.24 30.26
C GLU A 485 -11.56 -36.42 29.76
N THR A 486 -12.45 -36.95 30.61
CA THR A 486 -13.43 -38.01 30.38
C THR A 486 -14.78 -37.53 29.82
N GLU A 487 -15.03 -36.21 29.74
CA GLU A 487 -16.27 -35.68 29.14
C GLU A 487 -16.30 -35.93 27.62
N GLU A 488 -17.45 -36.38 27.11
CA GLU A 488 -17.63 -36.66 25.67
C GLU A 488 -18.26 -35.46 24.94
N LEU A 489 -17.45 -34.71 24.20
CA LEU A 489 -17.87 -33.48 23.51
C LEU A 489 -17.57 -33.53 22.01
N ASN A 490 -18.24 -32.67 21.23
CA ASN A 490 -17.77 -32.30 19.91
C ASN A 490 -16.42 -31.59 19.99
N PHE A 491 -15.70 -31.53 18.88
CA PHE A 491 -14.34 -31.01 18.86
C PHE A 491 -14.00 -30.34 17.53
N ILE A 492 -13.07 -29.37 17.55
CA ILE A 492 -12.64 -28.67 16.33
C ILE A 492 -11.22 -29.10 15.98
N CYS A 493 -11.09 -29.77 14.83
CA CYS A 493 -9.81 -30.09 14.24
C CYS A 493 -9.28 -28.93 13.39
N THR A 494 -7.97 -28.91 13.16
CA THR A 494 -7.32 -28.06 12.17
C THR A 494 -6.69 -28.87 11.05
N ASN A 495 -6.78 -28.35 9.82
CA ASN A 495 -6.05 -28.78 8.62
C ASN A 495 -4.81 -27.89 8.36
N GLU A 496 -4.50 -26.93 9.25
CA GLU A 496 -3.28 -26.13 9.19
C GLU A 496 -2.06 -27.04 9.41
N ARG A 497 -1.30 -27.33 8.35
CA ARG A 497 0.00 -27.99 8.48
C ARG A 497 0.93 -27.12 9.34
N LYS A 498 1.58 -27.70 10.34
CA LYS A 498 2.58 -27.00 11.17
C LYS A 498 3.64 -26.36 10.27
N SER A 499 3.68 -25.03 10.25
CA SER A 499 4.76 -24.28 9.61
C SER A 499 6.02 -24.48 10.44
N VAL A 500 7.00 -25.21 9.90
CA VAL A 500 8.34 -25.30 10.49
C VAL A 500 9.03 -23.96 10.28
N SER A 501 8.81 -23.02 11.21
CA SER A 501 9.57 -21.79 11.31
C SER A 501 10.99 -22.11 11.75
N VAL A 502 11.88 -22.26 10.77
CA VAL A 502 13.33 -22.26 10.98
C VAL A 502 13.72 -20.85 11.44
N TYR A 503 13.63 -20.60 12.74
CA TYR A 503 14.04 -19.35 13.35
C TYR A 503 15.57 -19.19 13.26
N GLN A 504 16.05 -18.52 12.21
CA GLN A 504 17.38 -17.93 12.24
C GLN A 504 17.41 -16.86 13.33
N GLY A 505 18.35 -17.03 14.27
CA GLY A 505 18.35 -16.39 15.59
C GLY A 505 17.96 -14.91 15.61
N ARG A 506 16.77 -14.63 16.17
CA ARG A 506 16.40 -13.35 16.77
C ARG A 506 15.64 -13.62 18.07
N ASN A 507 15.85 -12.75 19.05
CA ASN A 507 15.39 -12.93 20.42
C ASN A 507 13.88 -13.18 20.47
N ILE A 508 13.49 -14.28 21.12
CA ILE A 508 12.11 -14.59 21.43
C ILE A 508 11.63 -13.55 22.46
N TRP A 509 10.66 -12.73 22.07
CA TRP A 509 9.85 -12.00 23.06
C TRP A 509 8.95 -13.02 23.74
N VAL A 510 9.47 -13.64 24.79
CA VAL A 510 8.69 -14.51 25.66
C VAL A 510 7.65 -13.62 26.36
N CYS A 511 6.37 -13.84 26.07
CA CYS A 511 5.29 -13.18 26.80
C CYS A 511 5.43 -13.51 28.29
N ASN A 512 5.60 -12.48 29.13
CA ASN A 512 5.86 -12.53 30.58
C ASN A 512 5.59 -13.89 31.26
N ILE A 513 6.64 -14.70 31.39
CA ILE A 513 6.67 -15.77 32.39
C ILE A 513 6.81 -15.09 33.75
N PRO A 514 5.90 -15.29 34.72
CA PRO A 514 6.18 -14.91 36.10
C PRO A 514 7.34 -15.78 36.59
N PHE A 515 8.42 -15.16 37.07
CA PHE A 515 9.63 -15.85 37.51
C PHE A 515 9.31 -16.95 38.53
N VAL A 516 9.36 -18.21 38.10
CA VAL A 516 9.37 -19.37 38.99
C VAL A 516 10.80 -19.55 39.50
N THR A 517 11.07 -19.04 40.70
CA THR A 517 12.31 -19.33 41.42
C THR A 517 12.26 -20.74 41.98
N PHE A 518 13.03 -21.66 41.41
CA PHE A 518 13.30 -22.94 42.05
C PHE A 518 14.23 -22.72 43.26
N PRO A 519 13.98 -23.36 44.41
CA PRO A 519 14.95 -23.38 45.50
C PRO A 519 16.14 -24.28 45.14
N ASP A 520 17.36 -23.79 45.32
CA ASP A 520 18.59 -24.56 45.14
C ASP A 520 18.75 -25.59 46.27
N GLU A 521 18.59 -26.89 45.96
CA GLU A 521 19.19 -27.97 46.77
C GLU A 521 20.24 -28.74 45.94
N PRO A 522 21.48 -28.88 46.42
CA PRO A 522 22.52 -29.63 45.72
C PRO A 522 22.36 -31.14 45.96
N LEU A 523 22.03 -31.88 44.89
CA LEU A 523 22.11 -33.34 44.89
C LEU A 523 23.58 -33.79 44.91
N ASN A 524 24.07 -34.16 46.09
CA ASN A 524 25.33 -34.90 46.23
C ASN A 524 25.19 -36.30 45.62
N VAL A 525 25.81 -36.52 44.47
CA VAL A 525 26.04 -37.86 43.90
C VAL A 525 27.48 -38.26 44.16
N THR A 526 27.67 -39.27 45.01
CA THR A 526 28.95 -39.99 45.10
C THR A 526 28.91 -41.17 44.13
N PHE A 527 30.03 -41.40 43.43
CA PHE A 527 30.20 -42.43 42.41
C PHE A 527 30.21 -43.85 43.00
#